data_AF-A0A256B939-F1
#
_entry.id   AF-A0A256B939-F1
#
_cell.length_a   1.000
_cell.length_b   1.000
_cell.length_c   1.000
_cell.angle_alpha   90.00
_cell.angle_beta   90.00
_cell.angle_gamma   90.00
#
_symmetry.space_group_name_H-M   'P 1'
#
loop_
_entity.id
_entity.type
_entity.pdbx_description
1 polymer ?
#
loop_
_entity_poly.entity_id
_entity_poly.type
_entity_poly.pdbx_seq_one_letter_code
_entity_poly.pdbx_strand_id
1 'polypeptide(L)'
;MASRTLVKNYVAQWMQMGKTVSLSTQGEQVRIYKIVQGEKYSPLFNQLWDEISTTKAEEAYLSGTDQTVSDLLSNKWEIIACARCNLLVPSIDIGPRVPVCCPCDDLPTHPNLDSVAPHIPVTLVSHLDDLCDRLAQKSEDQDQEVHEESHDDTYTSDEENTQAIHNLRTSILKLVKSGQ
;
A
#
# COMPACT_ATOMS: atom_id res chain seq x y z
N MET A 1 10.81 14.96 11.61
CA MET A 1 11.80 15.04 10.50
C MET A 1 11.55 13.92 9.51
N ALA A 2 11.33 14.27 8.24
CA ALA A 2 11.10 13.32 7.17
C ALA A 2 12.35 12.47 6.89
N SER A 3 12.18 11.14 6.81
CA SER A 3 13.27 10.27 6.37
C SER A 3 13.41 10.35 4.84
N ARG A 4 14.62 10.13 4.33
CA ARG A 4 14.88 10.06 2.87
C ARG A 4 13.95 9.06 2.18
N THR A 5 13.64 7.95 2.84
CA THR A 5 12.69 6.93 2.36
C THR A 5 11.26 7.46 2.28
N LEU A 6 10.80 8.21 3.29
CA LEU A 6 9.46 8.82 3.26
C LEU A 6 9.33 9.86 2.15
N VAL A 7 10.36 10.70 1.95
CA VAL A 7 10.37 11.66 0.84
C VAL A 7 10.37 10.92 -0.51
N LYS A 8 11.15 9.85 -0.66
CA LYS A 8 11.13 9.00 -1.86
C LYS A 8 9.73 8.44 -2.13
N ASN A 9 9.07 7.93 -1.10
CA ASN A 9 7.71 7.38 -1.19
C ASN A 9 6.70 8.46 -1.57
N TYR A 10 6.84 9.67 -1.01
CA TYR A 10 6.00 10.81 -1.35
C TYR A 10 6.16 11.20 -2.83
N VAL A 11 7.39 11.33 -3.33
CA VAL A 11 7.66 11.63 -4.75
C VAL A 11 7.11 10.52 -5.66
N ALA A 12 7.26 9.25 -5.25
CA ALA A 12 6.70 8.12 -5.99
C ALA A 12 5.17 8.22 -6.11
N GLN A 13 4.47 8.51 -5.02
CA GLN A 13 3.02 8.70 -5.01
C GLN A 13 2.60 9.92 -5.83
N TRP A 14 3.35 11.02 -5.77
CA TRP A 14 3.13 12.21 -6.59
C TRP A 14 3.12 11.88 -8.08
N MET A 15 4.14 11.14 -8.54
CA MET A 15 4.26 10.75 -9.95
C MET A 15 3.24 9.70 -10.38
N GLN A 16 2.85 8.79 -9.47
CA GLN A 16 1.76 7.82 -9.72
C GLN A 16 0.41 8.51 -9.96
N MET A 17 0.20 9.70 -9.36
CA MET A 17 -0.98 10.54 -9.63
C MET A 17 -0.91 11.27 -10.98
N GLY A 18 0.11 10.99 -11.80
CA GLY A 18 0.29 11.58 -13.12
C GLY A 18 0.99 12.93 -13.12
N LYS A 19 1.43 13.40 -11.95
CA LYS A 19 2.18 14.65 -11.81
C LYS A 19 3.65 14.47 -12.19
N THR A 20 4.32 15.57 -12.49
CA THR A 20 5.71 15.58 -12.96
C THR A 20 6.67 16.15 -11.91
N VAL A 21 7.94 15.78 -12.04
CA VAL A 21 9.05 16.41 -11.32
C VAL A 21 9.80 17.25 -12.33
N SER A 22 10.10 18.50 -12.00
CA SER A 22 10.96 19.32 -12.84
C SER A 22 12.38 19.28 -12.32
N LEU A 23 13.35 19.15 -13.23
CA LEU A 23 14.77 19.10 -12.90
C LEU A 23 15.44 20.49 -12.77
N SER A 24 14.76 21.55 -13.22
CA SER A 24 15.28 22.91 -13.16
C SER A 24 14.15 23.94 -13.28
N THR A 25 14.39 25.17 -12.80
CA THR A 25 13.42 26.28 -12.85
C THR A 25 12.97 26.62 -14.28
N GLN A 26 13.77 26.29 -15.30
CA GLN A 26 13.51 26.61 -16.70
C GLN A 26 13.16 25.41 -17.60
N GLY A 27 12.91 24.23 -17.03
CA GLY A 27 11.92 23.31 -17.61
C GLY A 27 12.46 22.09 -18.35
N GLU A 28 12.79 21.07 -17.59
CA GLU A 28 12.62 19.69 -18.05
C GLU A 28 11.70 18.97 -17.06
N GLN A 29 10.44 18.80 -17.45
CA GLN A 29 9.48 18.03 -16.67
C GLN A 29 9.63 16.55 -17.01
N VAL A 30 10.05 15.77 -16.02
CA VAL A 30 10.19 14.33 -16.13
C VAL A 30 8.89 13.66 -15.70
N ARG A 31 8.37 12.81 -16.58
CA ARG A 31 7.23 11.94 -16.33
C ARG A 31 7.64 10.49 -16.53
N ILE A 32 7.41 9.67 -15.51
CA ILE A 32 7.65 8.22 -15.56
C ILE A 32 6.31 7.51 -15.39
N TYR A 33 5.91 6.73 -16.39
CA TYR A 33 4.63 6.02 -16.37
C TYR A 33 4.63 4.81 -15.44
N LYS A 34 5.77 4.13 -15.32
CA LYS A 34 5.92 2.92 -14.51
C LYS A 34 6.83 3.21 -13.32
N ILE A 35 6.24 3.66 -12.21
CA ILE A 35 6.97 3.98 -10.97
C ILE A 35 7.28 2.72 -10.17
N VAL A 36 6.30 1.82 -10.06
CA VAL A 36 6.43 0.55 -9.33
C VAL A 36 6.48 -0.62 -10.32
N GLN A 37 7.38 -1.57 -10.08
CA GLN A 37 7.55 -2.80 -10.85
C GLN A 37 7.66 -3.99 -9.90
N GLY A 38 6.52 -4.65 -9.65
CA GLY A 38 6.44 -5.72 -8.66
C GLY A 38 6.70 -5.18 -7.26
N GLU A 39 7.62 -5.81 -6.54
CA GLU A 39 7.98 -5.46 -5.16
C GLU A 39 9.01 -4.32 -5.04
N LYS A 40 9.39 -3.69 -6.16
CA LYS A 40 10.42 -2.64 -6.20
C LYS A 40 9.99 -1.45 -7.02
N TYR A 41 10.65 -0.32 -6.78
CA TYR A 41 10.59 0.81 -7.71
C TYR A 41 11.28 0.47 -9.02
N SER A 42 10.78 1.05 -10.11
CA SER A 42 11.39 0.86 -11.43
C SER A 42 12.81 1.44 -11.47
N PRO A 43 13.70 0.89 -12.32
CA PRO A 43 15.06 1.43 -12.47
C PRO A 43 15.08 2.90 -12.87
N LEU A 44 14.16 3.30 -13.75
CA LEU A 44 14.02 4.69 -14.21
C LEU A 44 13.67 5.62 -13.04
N PHE A 45 12.75 5.20 -12.16
CA PHE A 45 12.40 6.00 -10.98
C PHE A 45 13.57 6.09 -10.00
N ASN A 46 14.30 4.99 -9.77
CA ASN A 46 15.46 5.01 -8.88
C ASN A 46 16.55 5.94 -9.40
N GLN A 47 16.84 5.91 -10.70
CA GLN A 47 17.82 6.80 -11.31
C GLN A 47 17.42 8.27 -11.17
N LEU A 48 16.14 8.59 -11.47
CA LEU A 48 15.61 9.94 -11.28
C LEU A 48 15.72 10.36 -9.81
N TRP A 49 15.31 9.48 -8.89
CA TRP A 49 15.38 9.74 -7.46
C TRP A 49 16.81 10.04 -7.02
N ASP A 50 17.79 9.25 -7.46
CA ASP A 50 19.19 9.46 -7.09
C ASP A 50 19.70 10.82 -7.59
N GLU A 51 19.32 11.23 -8.80
CA GLU A 51 19.67 12.55 -9.37
C GLU A 51 19.05 13.70 -8.58
N ILE A 52 17.73 13.66 -8.33
CA ILE A 52 17.02 14.76 -7.65
C ILE A 52 17.25 14.78 -6.13
N SER A 53 17.76 13.70 -5.54
CA SER A 53 18.06 13.65 -4.10
C SER A 53 19.55 13.87 -3.79
N THR A 54 20.39 14.12 -4.80
CA THR A 54 21.82 14.41 -4.64
C THR A 54 22.20 15.68 -5.38
N THR A 55 22.41 15.60 -6.70
CA THR A 55 23.00 16.67 -7.52
C THR A 55 22.03 17.82 -7.76
N LYS A 56 20.74 17.53 -7.94
CA LYS A 56 19.72 18.52 -8.32
C LYS A 56 18.70 18.78 -7.23
N ALA A 57 18.99 18.48 -5.97
CA ALA A 57 18.00 18.59 -4.90
C ALA A 57 17.46 20.02 -4.71
N GLU A 58 18.32 21.03 -4.85
CA GLU A 58 17.94 22.44 -4.69
C GLU A 58 17.17 22.99 -5.91
N GLU A 59 17.36 22.38 -7.08
CA GLU A 59 16.75 22.82 -8.34
C GLU A 59 15.47 22.04 -8.67
N ALA A 60 15.33 20.83 -8.13
CA ALA A 60 14.23 19.94 -8.42
C ALA A 60 12.99 20.30 -7.59
N TYR A 61 11.86 20.48 -8.28
CA TYR A 61 10.57 20.78 -7.67
C TYR A 61 9.47 19.83 -8.16
N LEU A 62 8.48 19.63 -7.31
CA LEU A 62 7.28 18.88 -7.65
C LEU A 62 6.27 19.82 -8.32
N SER A 63 5.74 19.42 -9.47
CA SER A 63 4.72 20.19 -10.18
C SER A 63 3.51 20.49 -9.30
N GLY A 64 3.10 21.76 -9.23
CA GLY A 64 1.97 22.19 -8.39
C GLY A 64 2.35 22.48 -6.93
N THR A 65 3.65 22.52 -6.60
CA THR A 65 4.15 22.93 -5.29
C THR A 65 5.31 23.91 -5.43
N ASP A 66 5.53 24.73 -4.40
CA ASP A 66 6.67 25.65 -4.32
C ASP A 66 7.89 25.04 -3.60
N GLN A 67 7.81 23.76 -3.22
CA GLN A 67 8.81 23.10 -2.39
C GLN A 67 9.82 22.36 -3.26
N THR A 68 11.11 22.56 -2.97
CA THR A 68 12.19 21.79 -3.61
C THR A 68 12.38 20.43 -2.94
N VAL A 69 13.03 19.49 -3.62
CA VAL A 69 13.39 18.20 -3.02
C VAL A 69 14.36 18.40 -1.85
N SER A 70 15.27 19.38 -1.94
CA SER A 70 16.17 19.77 -0.84
C SER A 70 15.39 20.25 0.39
N ASP A 71 14.35 21.07 0.19
CA ASP A 71 13.48 21.48 1.28
C ASP A 71 12.83 20.27 1.93
N LEU A 72 12.22 19.38 1.16
CA LEU A 72 11.55 18.17 1.68
C LEU A 72 12.50 17.23 2.44
N LEU A 73 13.77 17.21 2.07
CA LEU A 73 14.83 16.44 2.76
C LEU A 73 15.39 17.16 3.99
N SER A 74 15.08 18.44 4.18
CA SER A 74 15.51 19.20 5.35
C SER A 74 14.72 18.85 6.61
N ASN A 75 15.29 19.14 7.77
CA ASN A 75 14.69 18.83 9.07
C ASN A 75 13.41 19.63 9.37
N LYS A 76 13.05 20.60 8.52
CA LYS A 76 11.87 21.45 8.70
C LYS A 76 10.56 20.72 8.38
N TRP A 77 10.64 19.67 7.58
CA TRP A 77 9.48 18.96 7.07
C TRP A 77 9.32 17.60 7.73
N GLU A 78 8.06 17.24 7.90
CA GLU A 78 7.58 15.92 8.24
C GLU A 78 6.67 15.42 7.13
N ILE A 79 6.71 14.13 6.82
CA ILE A 79 5.81 13.52 5.84
C ILE A 79 4.75 12.76 6.61
N ILE A 80 3.50 13.21 6.52
CA ILE A 80 2.34 12.62 7.22
C ILE A 80 1.36 12.03 6.21
N ALA A 81 0.45 11.18 6.68
CA ALA A 81 -0.64 10.69 5.85
C ALA A 81 -1.81 11.68 5.82
N CYS A 82 -2.34 11.94 4.63
CA CYS A 82 -3.52 12.76 4.42
C CYS A 82 -4.74 12.10 5.07
N ALA A 83 -5.48 12.86 5.89
CA ALA A 83 -6.68 12.36 6.57
C ALA A 83 -7.83 11.94 5.62
N ARG A 84 -7.81 12.41 4.35
CA ARG A 84 -8.86 12.11 3.37
C ARG A 84 -8.60 10.85 2.55
N CYS A 85 -7.35 10.64 2.12
CA CYS A 85 -7.01 9.61 1.13
C CYS A 85 -5.76 8.80 1.51
N ASN A 86 -5.18 9.05 2.68
CA ASN A 86 -3.99 8.37 3.20
C ASN A 86 -2.71 8.52 2.35
N LEU A 87 -2.72 9.41 1.35
CA LEU A 87 -1.52 9.78 0.59
C LEU A 87 -0.55 10.58 1.45
N LEU A 88 0.73 10.44 1.15
CA LEU A 88 1.78 11.18 1.84
C LEU A 88 1.70 12.67 1.48
N VAL A 89 1.81 13.52 2.49
CA VAL A 89 1.84 14.98 2.35
C VAL A 89 2.94 15.57 3.24
N PRO A 90 3.71 16.55 2.74
CA PRO A 90 4.66 17.27 3.56
C PRO A 90 3.92 18.17 4.55
N SER A 91 4.42 18.33 5.76
CA SER A 91 3.89 19.22 6.79
C SER A 91 5.06 19.85 7.52
N ILE A 92 4.92 21.13 7.87
CA ILE A 92 5.92 21.82 8.69
C ILE A 92 5.71 21.38 10.15
N ASP A 93 6.79 20.95 10.80
CA ASP A 93 6.77 20.45 12.18
C ASP A 93 6.44 21.57 13.19
N ILE A 94 7.00 22.77 12.95
CA ILE A 94 6.87 23.93 13.86
C ILE A 94 6.45 25.17 13.08
N GLY A 95 5.32 25.77 13.47
CA GLY A 95 4.83 27.06 12.94
C GLY A 95 3.38 27.01 12.44
N PRO A 96 2.89 28.10 11.82
CA PRO A 96 1.58 28.13 11.20
C PRO A 96 1.50 27.06 10.11
N ARG A 97 0.57 26.10 10.28
CA ARG A 97 0.32 25.08 9.26
C ARG A 97 -0.38 25.74 8.08
N VAL A 98 0.40 26.11 7.07
CA VAL A 98 -0.15 26.46 5.76
C VAL A 98 -0.89 25.22 5.24
N PRO A 99 -2.08 25.35 4.63
CA PRO A 99 -2.78 24.22 4.05
C PRO A 99 -1.87 23.54 3.02
N VAL A 100 -1.39 22.35 3.32
CA VAL A 100 -0.58 21.59 2.38
C VAL A 100 -1.52 20.88 1.43
N CYS A 101 -1.42 21.21 0.14
CA CYS A 101 -2.18 20.56 -0.90
C CYS A 101 -1.77 19.09 -0.98
N CYS A 102 -2.73 18.22 -0.67
CA CYS A 102 -2.62 16.81 -1.00
C CYS A 102 -2.31 16.64 -2.50
N PRO A 103 -1.56 15.60 -2.92
CA PRO A 103 -1.45 15.25 -4.33
C PRO A 103 -2.81 15.04 -5.03
N CYS A 104 -3.87 14.88 -4.25
CA CYS A 104 -5.22 14.71 -4.69
C CYS A 104 -6.06 15.99 -4.85
N ASP A 105 -5.58 17.14 -4.38
CA ASP A 105 -6.40 18.35 -4.19
C ASP A 105 -6.92 18.96 -5.50
N ASP A 106 -6.14 18.84 -6.57
CA ASP A 106 -6.43 19.34 -7.92
C ASP A 106 -7.13 18.31 -8.83
N LEU A 107 -7.40 17.10 -8.33
CA LEU A 107 -8.01 16.04 -9.12
C LEU A 107 -9.53 16.00 -8.89
N PRO A 108 -10.34 16.29 -9.93
CA PRO A 108 -11.80 16.43 -9.78
C PRO A 108 -12.51 15.13 -9.38
N THR A 109 -11.87 13.97 -9.60
CA THR A 109 -12.42 12.64 -9.34
C THR A 109 -11.83 11.96 -8.11
N HIS A 110 -10.99 12.63 -7.30
CA HIS A 110 -10.36 12.03 -6.12
C HIS A 110 -11.08 12.42 -4.80
N PRO A 111 -11.23 11.51 -3.81
CA PRO A 111 -10.76 10.13 -3.76
C PRO A 111 -11.57 9.19 -4.66
N ASN A 112 -10.89 8.62 -5.65
CA ASN A 112 -11.44 7.57 -6.47
C ASN A 112 -11.16 6.24 -5.76
N LEU A 113 -12.21 5.63 -5.21
CA LEU A 113 -12.12 4.34 -4.53
C LEU A 113 -12.25 3.15 -5.52
N ASP A 114 -12.63 3.41 -6.77
CA ASP A 114 -12.78 2.39 -7.81
C ASP A 114 -11.44 2.02 -8.47
N SER A 115 -10.38 2.79 -8.20
CA SER A 115 -9.04 2.58 -8.73
C SER A 115 -8.05 2.27 -7.62
N VAL A 116 -7.00 1.51 -7.96
CA VAL A 116 -5.91 1.24 -7.02
C VAL A 116 -5.25 2.56 -6.65
N ALA A 117 -5.25 2.88 -5.36
CA ALA A 117 -4.59 4.07 -4.84
C ALA A 117 -3.06 4.00 -5.12
N PRO A 118 -2.40 5.16 -5.26
CA PRO A 118 -0.94 5.21 -5.30
C PRO A 118 -0.35 4.49 -4.10
N HIS A 119 0.54 3.54 -4.37
CA HIS A 119 1.09 2.66 -3.35
C HIS A 119 2.61 2.63 -3.43
N ILE A 120 3.21 2.29 -2.29
CA ILE A 120 4.63 1.95 -2.21
C ILE A 120 4.80 0.48 -2.61
N PRO A 121 5.98 0.08 -3.13
CA PRO A 121 6.27 -1.32 -3.38
C PRO A 121 6.10 -2.13 -2.09
N VAL A 122 5.31 -3.21 -2.17
CA VAL A 122 5.06 -4.12 -1.04
C VAL A 122 5.91 -5.37 -1.24
N THR A 123 6.57 -5.83 -0.18
CA THR A 123 7.24 -7.14 -0.16
C THR A 123 6.17 -8.21 0.10
N LEU A 124 5.77 -8.93 -0.95
CA LEU A 124 4.68 -9.89 -0.86
C LEU A 124 5.12 -11.15 -0.11
N VAL A 125 6.35 -11.60 -0.32
CA VAL A 125 6.88 -12.85 0.25
C VAL A 125 6.81 -12.84 1.77
N SER A 126 7.41 -11.84 2.42
CA SER A 126 7.39 -11.74 3.89
C SER A 126 5.97 -11.66 4.45
N HIS A 127 5.09 -10.96 3.73
CA HIS A 127 3.72 -10.75 4.16
C HIS A 127 2.86 -12.02 4.03
N LEU A 128 3.19 -12.88 3.07
CA LEU A 128 2.57 -14.19 2.91
C LEU A 128 3.10 -15.18 3.95
N ASP A 129 4.41 -15.15 4.23
CA ASP A 129 5.01 -15.99 5.28
C ASP A 129 4.37 -15.66 6.65
N ASP A 130 4.28 -14.38 7.01
CA ASP A 130 3.60 -13.93 8.24
C ASP A 130 2.12 -14.38 8.29
N LEU A 131 1.45 -14.42 7.14
CA LEU A 131 0.06 -14.87 7.03
C LEU A 131 -0.05 -16.38 7.22
N CYS A 132 0.85 -17.15 6.62
CA CYS A 132 0.94 -18.60 6.77
C CYS A 132 1.22 -18.98 8.22
N ASP A 133 2.18 -18.31 8.88
CA ASP A 133 2.54 -18.55 10.28
C ASP A 133 1.35 -18.28 11.20
N ARG A 134 0.63 -17.17 10.99
CA ARG A 134 -0.59 -16.85 11.76
C ARG A 134 -1.72 -17.85 11.53
N LEU A 135 -1.87 -18.36 10.32
CA LEU A 135 -2.87 -19.38 10.02
C LEU A 135 -2.53 -20.72 10.69
N ALA A 136 -1.25 -21.10 10.70
CA ALA A 136 -0.78 -22.31 11.39
C ALA A 136 -1.01 -22.24 12.91
N GLN A 137 -0.68 -21.11 13.54
CA GLN A 137 -0.94 -20.89 14.97
C GLN A 137 -2.42 -21.00 15.32
N LYS A 138 -3.29 -20.41 14.48
CA LYS A 138 -4.74 -20.46 14.71
C LYS A 138 -5.33 -21.86 14.56
N SER A 139 -4.78 -22.71 13.69
CA SER A 139 -5.19 -24.11 13.62
C SER A 139 -4.76 -24.91 14.85
N GLU A 140 -3.57 -24.64 15.39
CA GLU A 140 -3.08 -25.33 16.60
C GLU A 140 -3.87 -24.95 17.86
N ASP A 141 -4.29 -23.68 17.99
CA ASP A 141 -5.15 -23.22 19.08
C ASP A 141 -6.56 -23.86 19.02
N GLN A 142 -7.10 -24.09 17.82
CA GLN A 142 -8.39 -24.77 17.65
C GLN A 142 -8.34 -26.26 17.99
N ASP A 143 -7.18 -26.91 17.84
CA ASP A 143 -7.00 -28.32 18.21
C ASP A 143 -6.76 -28.49 19.73
N GLN A 144 -6.44 -27.42 20.46
CA GLN A 144 -6.26 -27.45 21.92
C GLN A 144 -7.52 -27.10 22.72
N GLU A 145 -8.45 -26.29 22.18
CA GLU A 145 -9.73 -25.97 22.86
C GLU A 145 -10.74 -27.14 22.89
N VAL A 146 -10.48 -28.25 22.18
CA VAL A 146 -11.37 -29.43 22.20
C VAL A 146 -11.22 -30.29 23.46
N HIS A 147 -10.26 -29.99 24.36
CA HIS A 147 -9.92 -30.89 25.45
C HIS A 147 -10.31 -30.45 26.87
N GLU A 148 -11.09 -29.38 27.05
CA GLU A 148 -11.50 -28.91 28.39
C GLU A 148 -12.89 -28.22 28.44
N GLU A 149 -13.95 -28.85 27.93
CA GLU A 149 -15.30 -28.57 28.45
C GLU A 149 -16.08 -29.85 28.77
N SER A 150 -16.57 -29.86 30.00
CA SER A 150 -17.26 -30.93 30.69
C SER A 150 -18.63 -31.26 30.09
N HIS A 151 -18.85 -32.57 29.90
CA HIS A 151 -20.10 -33.33 30.08
C HIS A 151 -21.38 -32.48 30.32
N ASP A 152 -22.17 -32.26 29.28
CA ASP A 152 -23.64 -32.19 29.39
C ASP A 152 -24.25 -32.97 28.21
N ASP A 153 -24.86 -34.10 28.55
CA ASP A 153 -25.53 -35.01 27.63
C ASP A 153 -26.80 -34.37 27.11
N THR A 154 -26.80 -33.67 25.98
CA THR A 154 -27.97 -33.59 25.07
C THR A 154 -27.55 -33.16 23.65
N TYR A 155 -27.90 -34.00 22.67
CA TYR A 155 -27.91 -33.76 21.21
C TYR A 155 -26.70 -34.28 20.39
N THR A 156 -26.74 -35.59 20.10
CA THR A 156 -25.90 -36.25 19.10
C THR A 156 -26.25 -35.79 17.68
N SER A 157 -25.36 -35.06 17.00
CA SER A 157 -25.51 -34.63 15.59
C SER A 157 -24.27 -34.93 14.71
N ASP A 158 -23.25 -35.61 15.24
CA ASP A 158 -21.99 -35.84 14.51
C ASP A 158 -22.14 -36.84 13.34
N GLU A 159 -23.08 -37.79 13.43
CA GLU A 159 -23.39 -38.71 12.33
C GLU A 159 -24.14 -38.02 11.19
N GLU A 160 -24.98 -37.02 11.49
CA GLU A 160 -25.67 -36.23 10.47
C GLU A 160 -24.69 -35.34 9.70
N ASN A 161 -23.68 -34.80 10.38
CA ASN A 161 -22.69 -33.91 9.78
C ASN A 161 -21.75 -34.65 8.82
N THR A 162 -21.28 -35.84 9.20
CA THR A 162 -20.42 -36.67 8.32
C THR A 162 -21.19 -37.16 7.08
N GLN A 163 -22.45 -37.57 7.26
CA GLN A 163 -23.31 -37.98 6.15
C GLN A 163 -23.66 -36.80 5.22
N ALA A 164 -23.90 -35.60 5.76
CA ALA A 164 -24.16 -34.39 4.97
C ALA A 164 -22.95 -34.00 4.12
N ILE A 165 -21.74 -34.04 4.69
CA ILE A 165 -20.50 -33.73 3.96
C ILE A 165 -20.25 -34.76 2.84
N HIS A 166 -20.52 -36.04 3.09
CA HIS A 166 -20.40 -37.10 2.08
C HIS A 166 -21.40 -36.90 0.92
N ASN A 167 -22.64 -36.53 1.23
CA ASN A 167 -23.68 -36.26 0.23
C ASN A 167 -23.38 -35.00 -0.62
N LEU A 168 -22.76 -33.98 -0.02
CA LEU A 168 -22.30 -32.78 -0.73
C LEU A 168 -21.16 -33.11 -1.72
N ARG A 169 -20.16 -33.87 -1.27
CA ARG A 169 -19.04 -34.30 -2.14
C ARG A 169 -19.52 -35.12 -3.33
N THR A 170 -20.45 -36.05 -3.13
CA THR A 170 -20.98 -36.88 -4.21
C THR A 170 -21.85 -36.09 -5.20
N SER A 171 -22.59 -35.08 -4.73
CA SER A 171 -23.36 -34.17 -5.59
C SER A 171 -22.47 -33.28 -6.46
N ILE A 172 -21.38 -32.74 -5.90
CA ILE A 172 -20.41 -31.91 -6.63
C ILE A 172 -19.70 -32.73 -7.72
N LEU A 173 -19.28 -33.95 -7.40
CA LEU A 173 -18.63 -34.83 -8.38
C LEU A 173 -19.56 -35.22 -9.54
N LYS A 174 -20.87 -35.36 -9.29
CA LYS A 174 -21.86 -35.60 -10.35
C LYS A 174 -22.01 -34.39 -11.27
N LEU A 175 -22.06 -33.17 -10.74
CA LEU A 175 -22.18 -31.94 -11.53
C LEU A 175 -20.97 -31.72 -12.44
N VAL A 176 -19.75 -31.99 -11.94
CA VAL A 176 -18.51 -31.90 -12.73
C VAL A 176 -18.49 -32.93 -13.87
N LYS A 177 -19.06 -34.12 -13.65
CA LYS A 177 -19.08 -35.22 -14.63
C LYS A 177 -20.20 -35.09 -15.67
N SER A 178 -21.25 -34.32 -15.39
CA SER A 178 -22.36 -34.03 -16.32
C SER A 178 -22.14 -32.79 -17.19
N GLY A 179 -21.07 -32.02 -16.95
CA GLY A 179 -20.71 -30.82 -17.71
C GLY A 179 -19.64 -31.04 -18.79
N GLN A 180 -19.35 -32.30 -19.15
CA GLN A 180 -18.42 -32.71 -20.20
C GLN A 180 -19.15 -33.39 -21.35
#